data_AF-G5PZP2-F1
#
_entry.id   AF-G5PZP2-F1
#
_cell.length_a   1.000
_cell.length_b   1.000
_cell.length_c   1.000
_cell.angle_alpha   90.00
_cell.angle_beta   90.00
_cell.angle_gamma   90.00
#
_symmetry.space_group_name_H-M   'P 1'
#
loop_
_entity.id
_entity.type
_entity.pdbx_description
1 polymer ?
#
loop_
_entity_poly.entity_id
_entity_poly.type
_entity_poly.pdbx_seq_one_letter_code
_entity_poly.pdbx_strand_id
1 'polypeptide(L)'
;MKNQLKTLGFGYDWSREIATCTPEYYRWEQKFFTELYKKGLVYKKTSAVNWCPNDQTVLANEQVIDGCCWRCDTKVERKEIPQWFIKITAYADELLRDLDKLDHWPDTVKTMQRNWIGRSEGVEITFDVKGYDNTLTVYTTRPDTFMGATYLAVAAGHPLAQKAAANNAELAKSGGEQRRAGGVHRRMP
;
A
#
# COMPACT_ATOMS: atom_id res chain seq x y z
N MET A 1 -17.57 -22.44 17.85
CA MET A 1 -17.18 -21.59 19.00
C MET A 1 -18.37 -21.11 19.85
N LYS A 2 -19.56 -20.85 19.29
CA LYS A 2 -20.75 -20.36 20.04
C LYS A 2 -21.04 -21.10 21.35
N ASN A 3 -21.13 -22.44 21.31
CA ASN A 3 -21.40 -23.23 22.52
C ASN A 3 -20.30 -23.09 23.58
N GLN A 4 -19.03 -23.03 23.19
CA GLN A 4 -17.91 -22.84 24.11
C GLN A 4 -18.00 -21.49 24.83
N LEU A 5 -18.36 -20.41 24.12
CA LEU A 5 -18.56 -19.08 24.71
C LEU A 5 -19.74 -19.05 25.70
N LYS A 6 -20.81 -19.79 25.41
CA LYS A 6 -21.93 -19.97 26.35
C LYS A 6 -21.52 -20.72 27.60
N THR A 7 -20.71 -21.78 27.48
CA THR A 7 -20.19 -22.55 28.61
C THR A 7 -19.29 -21.70 29.51
N LEU A 8 -18.53 -20.76 28.93
CA LEU A 8 -17.71 -19.81 29.68
C LEU A 8 -18.54 -18.72 30.40
N GLY A 9 -19.86 -18.68 30.22
CA GLY A 9 -20.74 -17.74 30.91
C GLY A 9 -20.66 -16.29 30.42
N PHE A 10 -20.16 -16.05 29.19
CA PHE A 10 -20.13 -14.70 28.65
C PHE A 10 -21.55 -14.19 28.34
N GLY A 11 -21.90 -13.03 28.92
CA GLY A 11 -23.20 -12.37 28.78
C GLY A 11 -23.41 -11.66 27.44
N TYR A 12 -23.21 -12.36 26.31
CA TYR A 12 -23.47 -11.80 24.98
C TYR A 12 -24.97 -11.76 24.67
N ASP A 13 -25.42 -10.68 24.03
CA ASP A 13 -26.74 -10.61 23.42
C ASP A 13 -26.76 -11.39 22.10
N TRP A 14 -27.08 -12.67 22.19
CA TRP A 14 -27.14 -13.58 21.03
C TRP A 14 -28.21 -13.22 20.00
N SER A 15 -29.13 -12.30 20.31
CA SER A 15 -30.10 -11.79 19.32
C SER A 15 -29.44 -10.90 18.26
N ARG A 16 -28.22 -10.42 18.51
CA ARG A 16 -27.43 -9.55 17.62
C ARG A 16 -26.26 -10.28 16.95
N GLU A 17 -26.29 -11.60 16.94
CA GLU A 17 -25.25 -12.39 16.28
C GLU A 17 -25.23 -12.11 14.77
N ILE A 18 -24.03 -11.91 14.22
CA ILE A 18 -23.79 -11.71 12.80
C ILE A 18 -22.79 -12.75 12.28
N ALA A 19 -22.95 -13.13 11.01
CA ALA A 19 -22.00 -13.95 10.29
C ALA A 19 -21.66 -13.26 8.96
N THR A 20 -20.42 -12.81 8.81
CA THR A 20 -20.02 -11.95 7.68
C THR A 20 -20.08 -12.64 6.31
N CYS A 21 -20.04 -13.98 6.28
CA CYS A 21 -20.18 -14.78 5.07
C CYS A 21 -21.64 -14.99 4.62
N THR A 22 -22.63 -14.48 5.37
CA THR A 22 -24.05 -14.63 5.02
C THR A 22 -24.52 -13.49 4.10
N PRO A 23 -25.40 -13.77 3.11
CA PRO A 23 -25.90 -12.74 2.19
C PRO A 23 -26.60 -11.57 2.88
N GLU A 24 -27.23 -11.82 4.02
CA GLU A 24 -27.93 -10.82 4.82
C GLU A 24 -26.95 -9.75 5.34
N TYR A 25 -25.69 -10.11 5.54
CA TYR A 25 -24.61 -9.23 5.97
C TYR A 25 -23.87 -8.60 4.79
N TYR A 26 -23.22 -9.39 3.92
CA TYR A 26 -22.31 -8.83 2.90
C TYR A 26 -23.03 -8.03 1.81
N ARG A 27 -24.35 -8.18 1.62
CA ARG A 27 -25.11 -7.31 0.71
C ARG A 27 -24.92 -5.83 0.99
N TRP A 28 -24.67 -5.46 2.25
CA TRP A 28 -24.46 -4.08 2.66
C TRP A 28 -23.08 -3.56 2.25
N GLU A 29 -22.04 -4.40 2.33
CA GLU A 29 -20.69 -4.04 1.90
C GLU A 29 -20.64 -3.90 0.36
N GLN A 30 -21.36 -4.76 -0.38
CA GLN A 30 -21.52 -4.64 -1.83
C GLN A 30 -22.20 -3.32 -2.21
N LYS A 31 -23.31 -2.99 -1.54
CA LYS A 31 -23.99 -1.70 -1.75
C LYS A 31 -23.06 -0.53 -1.43
N PHE A 32 -22.38 -0.57 -0.28
CA PHE A 32 -21.42 0.45 0.12
C PHE A 32 -20.32 0.65 -0.91
N PHE A 33 -19.74 -0.44 -1.43
CA PHE A 33 -18.73 -0.41 -2.48
C PHE A 33 -19.23 0.27 -3.76
N THR A 34 -20.44 -0.08 -4.22
CA THR A 34 -21.02 0.55 -5.42
C THR A 34 -21.29 2.05 -5.23
N GLU A 35 -21.69 2.48 -4.04
CA GLU A 35 -21.89 3.91 -3.74
C GLU A 35 -20.56 4.67 -3.69
N LEU A 36 -19.52 4.09 -3.10
CA LEU A 36 -18.17 4.67 -3.13
C LEU A 36 -17.62 4.76 -4.56
N TYR A 37 -17.88 3.75 -5.39
CA TYR A 37 -17.50 3.77 -6.81
C TYR A 37 -18.18 4.92 -7.55
N LYS A 38 -19.49 5.11 -7.39
CA LYS A 38 -20.22 6.24 -7.97
C LYS A 38 -19.67 7.60 -7.53
N LYS A 39 -19.14 7.68 -6.30
CA LYS A 39 -18.52 8.90 -5.75
C LYS A 39 -17.05 9.08 -6.15
N GLY A 40 -16.48 8.20 -6.97
CA GLY A 40 -15.07 8.28 -7.38
C GLY A 40 -14.07 7.93 -6.27
N LEU A 41 -14.54 7.33 -5.18
CA LEU A 41 -13.70 6.87 -4.05
C LEU A 41 -13.23 5.42 -4.23
N VAL A 42 -13.75 4.71 -5.22
CA VAL A 42 -13.25 3.41 -5.65
C VAL A 42 -12.80 3.52 -7.10
N TYR A 43 -11.62 3.01 -7.41
CA TYR A 43 -11.07 3.02 -8.77
C TYR A 43 -10.30 1.74 -9.07
N LYS A 44 -10.15 1.45 -10.36
CA LYS A 44 -9.37 0.31 -10.84
C LYS A 44 -8.04 0.81 -11.38
N LYS A 45 -6.94 0.26 -10.88
CA LYS A 45 -5.57 0.61 -11.30
C LYS A 45 -4.76 -0.67 -11.46
N THR A 46 -3.94 -0.73 -12.51
CA THR A 46 -2.89 -1.75 -12.59
C THR A 46 -1.80 -1.38 -11.60
N SER A 47 -1.64 -2.21 -10.59
CA SER A 47 -0.59 -2.06 -9.59
C SER A 47 0.24 -3.33 -9.57
N ALA A 48 1.53 -3.17 -9.27
CA ALA A 48 2.34 -4.29 -8.83
C ALA A 48 1.83 -4.72 -7.46
N VAL A 49 1.37 -5.96 -7.37
CA VAL A 49 0.81 -6.54 -6.16
C VAL A 49 1.65 -7.72 -5.71
N ASN A 50 1.61 -7.98 -4.40
CA ASN A 50 2.21 -9.17 -3.81
C ASN A 50 1.35 -10.37 -4.20
N TRP A 51 1.92 -11.33 -4.91
CA TRP A 51 1.23 -12.53 -5.39
C TRP A 51 1.82 -13.76 -4.74
N CYS A 52 0.97 -14.58 -4.11
CA CYS A 52 1.39 -15.90 -3.66
C CYS A 52 1.10 -16.93 -4.75
N PRO A 53 2.11 -17.60 -5.34
CA PRO A 53 1.88 -18.59 -6.38
C PRO A 53 1.22 -19.87 -5.88
N ASN A 54 1.42 -20.21 -4.59
CA ASN A 54 0.78 -21.37 -3.96
C ASN A 54 -0.71 -21.12 -3.67
N ASP A 55 -1.03 -20.00 -3.04
CA ASP A 55 -2.40 -19.68 -2.62
C ASP A 55 -3.22 -19.06 -3.76
N GLN A 56 -2.57 -18.79 -4.90
CA GLN A 56 -3.14 -18.18 -6.10
C GLN A 56 -3.96 -16.91 -5.81
N THR A 57 -3.45 -16.08 -4.92
CA THR A 57 -4.13 -14.88 -4.47
C THR A 57 -3.16 -13.72 -4.28
N VAL A 58 -3.74 -12.52 -4.32
CA VAL A 58 -3.03 -11.30 -3.98
C VAL A 58 -2.99 -11.15 -2.47
N LEU A 59 -1.84 -10.72 -1.96
CA LEU A 59 -1.59 -10.42 -0.56
C LEU A 59 -1.52 -8.91 -0.35
N ALA A 60 -2.11 -8.42 0.74
CA ALA A 60 -1.86 -7.07 1.23
C ALA A 60 -0.41 -6.96 1.75
N ASN A 61 0.09 -5.74 1.95
CA ASN A 61 1.47 -5.52 2.42
C ASN A 61 1.70 -6.15 3.81
N GLU A 62 0.67 -6.17 4.65
CA GLU A 62 0.68 -6.70 6.01
C GLU A 62 0.71 -8.24 6.04
N GLN A 63 0.39 -8.90 4.92
CA GLN A 63 0.35 -10.36 4.79
C GLN A 63 1.66 -10.94 4.23
N VAL A 64 2.67 -10.09 4.03
CA VAL A 64 4.01 -10.49 3.59
C VAL A 64 4.98 -10.31 4.75
N ILE A 65 5.53 -11.42 5.24
CA ILE A 65 6.49 -11.46 6.35
C ILE A 65 7.81 -11.94 5.79
N ASP A 66 8.86 -11.10 5.90
CA ASP A 66 10.20 -11.38 5.40
C ASP A 66 10.26 -11.82 3.92
N GLY A 67 9.35 -11.29 3.10
CA GLY A 67 9.25 -11.61 1.67
C GLY A 67 8.50 -12.91 1.33
N CYS A 68 7.93 -13.57 2.33
CA CYS A 68 7.13 -14.79 2.19
C CYS A 68 5.67 -14.58 2.59
N CYS A 69 4.79 -15.46 2.10
CA CYS A 69 3.39 -15.48 2.48
C CYS A 69 3.25 -15.85 3.96
N TRP A 70 2.50 -15.06 4.74
CA TRP A 70 2.25 -15.29 6.16
C TRP A 70 1.62 -16.64 6.53
N ARG A 71 1.06 -17.37 5.55
CA ARG A 71 0.31 -18.62 5.77
C ARG A 71 1.05 -19.87 5.32
N CYS A 72 1.74 -19.82 4.19
CA CYS A 72 2.32 -20.99 3.52
C CYS A 72 3.83 -20.86 3.28
N ASP A 73 4.47 -19.80 3.79
CA ASP A 73 5.91 -19.52 3.70
C ASP A 73 6.49 -19.50 2.28
N THR A 74 5.63 -19.51 1.27
CA THR A 74 6.03 -19.47 -0.14
C THR A 74 6.52 -18.07 -0.48
N LYS A 75 7.61 -17.99 -1.22
CA LYS A 75 8.16 -16.71 -1.71
C LYS A 75 7.12 -15.96 -2.51
N VAL A 76 6.92 -14.69 -2.13
CA VAL A 76 5.97 -13.81 -2.78
C VAL A 76 6.60 -13.25 -4.05
N GLU A 77 5.83 -13.26 -5.13
CA GLU A 77 6.22 -12.69 -6.41
C GLU A 77 5.50 -11.35 -6.63
N ARG A 78 6.09 -10.48 -7.45
CA ARG A 78 5.43 -9.24 -7.88
C ARG A 78 4.75 -9.48 -9.22
N LYS A 79 3.45 -9.23 -9.28
CA LYS A 79 2.66 -9.35 -10.51
C LYS A 79 1.88 -8.06 -10.74
N GLU A 80 1.78 -7.63 -11.99
CA GLU A 80 0.92 -6.51 -12.36
C GLU A 80 -0.47 -7.03 -12.67
N ILE A 81 -1.43 -6.69 -11.81
CA ILE A 81 -2.82 -7.13 -11.95
C ILE A 81 -3.71 -5.89 -11.77
N PRO A 82 -4.74 -5.71 -12.63
CA PRO A 82 -5.71 -4.66 -12.41
C PRO A 82 -6.57 -4.99 -11.18
N GLN A 83 -6.44 -4.17 -10.13
CA GLN A 83 -7.16 -4.34 -8.87
C GLN A 83 -8.02 -3.13 -8.54
N TRP A 84 -9.01 -3.37 -7.67
CA TRP A 84 -9.86 -2.33 -7.09
C TRP A 84 -9.19 -1.73 -5.86
N PHE A 85 -9.19 -0.41 -5.76
CA PHE A 85 -8.66 0.34 -4.63
C PHE A 85 -9.72 1.27 -4.07
N ILE A 86 -9.76 1.40 -2.74
CA ILE A 86 -10.51 2.46 -2.05
C ILE A 86 -9.53 3.62 -1.83
N LYS A 87 -9.92 4.84 -2.21
CA LYS A 87 -9.10 6.06 -2.12
C LYS A 87 -9.04 6.59 -0.68
N ILE A 88 -8.53 5.78 0.23
CA ILE A 88 -8.35 6.14 1.65
C ILE A 88 -7.44 7.36 1.83
N THR A 89 -6.52 7.58 0.90
CA THR A 89 -5.62 8.76 0.89
C THR A 89 -6.37 10.08 0.78
N ALA A 90 -7.59 10.10 0.22
CA ALA A 90 -8.44 11.29 0.21
C ALA A 90 -8.86 11.71 1.64
N TYR A 91 -8.79 10.81 2.61
CA TYR A 91 -9.13 11.02 4.02
C TYR A 91 -7.91 11.00 4.95
N ALA A 92 -6.67 10.93 4.43
CA ALA A 92 -5.47 10.79 5.25
C ALA A 92 -5.30 11.94 6.26
N ASP A 93 -5.55 13.18 5.84
CA ASP A 93 -5.46 14.36 6.73
C ASP A 93 -6.58 14.42 7.77
N GLU A 94 -7.77 13.92 7.44
CA GLU A 94 -8.88 13.83 8.39
C GLU A 94 -8.58 12.77 9.44
N LEU A 95 -8.19 11.57 9.00
CA LEU A 95 -7.78 10.47 9.88
C LEU A 95 -6.65 10.88 10.83
N LEU A 96 -5.65 11.63 10.33
CA LEU A 96 -4.53 12.08 11.14
C LEU A 96 -4.94 13.12 12.19
N ARG A 97 -5.74 14.12 11.80
CA ARG A 97 -6.20 15.18 12.72
C ARG A 97 -7.15 14.64 13.79
N ASP A 98 -8.02 13.71 13.42
CA ASP A 98 -9.03 13.19 14.35
C ASP A 98 -8.44 12.25 15.40
N LEU A 99 -7.20 11.78 15.26
CA LEU A 99 -6.47 11.10 16.34
C LEU A 99 -6.31 11.98 17.59
N ASP A 100 -6.27 13.31 17.43
CA ASP A 100 -6.13 14.24 18.55
C ASP A 100 -7.42 14.40 19.34
N LYS A 101 -8.57 13.99 18.79
CA LYS A 101 -9.87 13.98 19.49
C LYS A 101 -10.09 12.71 20.33
N LEU A 102 -9.22 11.71 20.18
CA LEU A 102 -9.35 10.41 20.85
C LEU A 102 -8.61 10.40 22.19
N ASP A 103 -9.14 11.13 23.17
CA ASP A 103 -8.53 11.28 24.50
C ASP A 103 -8.44 9.97 25.28
N HIS A 104 -9.37 9.04 25.03
CA HIS A 104 -9.42 7.73 25.69
C HIS A 104 -8.65 6.64 24.96
N TRP A 105 -7.95 6.97 23.88
CA TRP A 105 -7.11 6.01 23.15
C TRP A 105 -5.67 5.99 23.69
N PRO A 106 -5.06 4.79 23.84
CA PRO A 106 -3.66 4.69 24.22
C PRO A 106 -2.74 5.44 23.24
N ASP A 107 -1.77 6.18 23.77
CA ASP A 107 -0.83 6.96 22.96
C ASP A 107 0.03 6.10 22.04
N THR A 108 0.30 4.85 22.44
CA THR A 108 0.99 3.86 21.60
C THR A 108 0.22 3.58 20.31
N VAL A 109 -1.10 3.41 20.39
CA VAL A 109 -1.97 3.18 19.23
C VAL A 109 -2.03 4.41 18.34
N LYS A 110 -2.22 5.60 18.93
CA LYS A 110 -2.21 6.86 18.17
C LYS A 110 -0.88 7.06 17.44
N THR A 111 0.25 6.80 18.10
CA THR A 111 1.59 6.91 17.51
C THR A 111 1.80 5.93 16.37
N MET A 112 1.36 4.67 16.51
CA MET A 112 1.40 3.69 15.42
C MET A 112 0.62 4.16 14.19
N GLN A 113 -0.58 4.71 14.38
CA GLN A 113 -1.41 5.26 13.29
C GLN A 113 -0.76 6.48 12.63
N ARG A 114 -0.22 7.43 13.41
CA ARG A 114 0.49 8.60 12.86
C ARG A 114 1.69 8.19 12.00
N ASN A 115 2.49 7.24 12.49
CA ASN A 115 3.65 6.72 11.77
C ASN A 115 3.24 5.94 10.52
N TRP A 116 2.13 5.22 10.57
CA TRP A 116 1.59 4.46 9.44
C TRP A 116 1.05 5.36 8.32
N ILE A 117 0.27 6.39 8.69
CA ILE A 117 -0.21 7.42 7.73
C ILE A 117 0.99 8.17 7.15
N GLY A 118 1.98 8.49 7.98
CA GLY A 118 3.29 8.95 7.52
C GLY A 118 3.24 10.25 6.72
N ARG A 119 2.36 11.19 7.10
CA ARG A 119 2.27 12.50 6.45
C ARG A 119 3.63 13.18 6.47
N SER A 120 4.04 13.62 5.29
CA SER A 120 5.26 14.39 5.12
C SER A 120 4.97 15.56 4.20
N GLU A 121 5.54 16.71 4.53
CA GLU A 121 5.52 17.88 3.67
C GLU A 121 6.88 17.98 2.97
N GLY A 122 6.85 18.31 1.69
CA GLY A 122 8.02 18.29 0.85
C GLY A 122 7.80 19.06 -0.43
N VAL A 123 8.82 19.04 -1.29
CA VAL A 123 8.84 19.78 -2.53
C VAL A 123 9.12 18.81 -3.66
N GLU A 124 8.37 18.97 -4.75
CA GLU A 124 8.69 18.35 -6.03
C GLU A 124 9.69 19.24 -6.79
N ILE A 125 10.78 18.63 -7.25
CA ILE A 125 11.83 19.32 -8.01
C ILE A 125 11.96 18.63 -9.35
N THR A 126 11.89 19.42 -10.42
CA THR A 126 11.99 18.95 -11.79
C THR A 126 13.38 19.23 -12.35
N PHE A 127 14.04 18.19 -12.82
CA PHE A 127 15.36 18.23 -13.43
C PHE A 127 15.28 18.00 -14.93
N ASP A 128 16.05 18.78 -15.68
CA ASP A 128 16.33 18.51 -17.08
C ASP A 128 17.46 17.48 -17.19
N VAL A 129 17.28 16.48 -18.04
CA VAL A 129 18.27 15.41 -18.24
C VAL A 129 18.85 15.52 -19.64
N LYS A 130 20.16 15.74 -19.72
CA LYS A 130 20.87 15.85 -20.99
C LYS A 130 20.72 14.56 -21.82
N GLY A 131 20.18 14.67 -23.03
CA GLY A 131 19.94 13.52 -23.93
C GLY A 131 18.64 12.75 -23.66
N TYR A 132 17.74 13.33 -22.86
CA TYR A 132 16.41 12.80 -22.59
C TYR A 132 15.38 13.90 -22.86
N ASP A 133 14.38 13.58 -23.67
CA ASP A 133 13.40 14.57 -24.16
C ASP A 133 12.35 14.95 -23.11
N ASN A 134 12.26 14.18 -22.02
CA ASN A 134 11.34 14.44 -20.92
C ASN A 134 12.12 14.93 -19.68
N THR A 135 11.39 15.49 -18.72
CA THR A 135 11.95 15.87 -17.43
C THR A 135 11.95 14.72 -16.43
N LEU A 136 12.78 14.83 -15.38
CA LEU A 136 12.79 13.94 -14.23
C LEU A 136 12.31 14.70 -13.00
N THR A 137 11.14 14.35 -12.46
CA THR A 137 10.63 14.94 -11.22
C THR A 137 10.96 14.04 -10.02
N VAL A 138 11.47 14.64 -8.96
CA VAL A 138 11.74 13.96 -7.68
C VAL A 138 10.98 14.65 -6.54
N TYR A 139 10.66 13.92 -5.49
CA TYR A 139 10.06 14.45 -4.27
C TYR A 139 11.06 14.36 -3.11
N THR A 140 11.20 15.43 -2.33
CA THR A 140 12.02 15.43 -1.11
C THR A 140 11.34 16.17 0.03
N THR A 141 11.43 15.63 1.25
CA THR A 141 11.03 16.30 2.49
C THR A 141 12.15 17.17 3.08
N ARG A 142 13.32 17.18 2.44
CA ARG A 142 14.52 17.93 2.83
C ARG A 142 14.99 18.81 1.67
N PRO A 143 14.22 19.84 1.26
CA PRO A 143 14.64 20.78 0.23
C PRO A 143 15.85 21.62 0.65
N ASP A 144 16.08 21.76 1.96
CA ASP A 144 17.24 22.45 2.54
C ASP A 144 18.58 21.80 2.12
N THR A 145 18.61 20.50 1.87
CA THR A 145 19.82 19.78 1.45
C THR A 145 20.01 19.74 -0.07
N PHE A 146 19.23 20.51 -0.83
CA PHE A 146 19.23 20.44 -2.30
C PHE A 146 20.60 20.70 -2.92
N MET A 147 21.34 21.68 -2.42
CA MET A 147 22.69 22.03 -2.93
C MET A 147 23.73 20.94 -2.69
N GLY A 148 23.44 19.93 -1.85
CA GLY A 148 24.30 18.77 -1.60
C GLY A 148 23.98 17.55 -2.46
N ALA A 149 23.00 17.62 -3.37
CA ALA A 149 22.63 16.49 -4.21
C ALA A 149 23.74 16.20 -5.25
N THR A 150 24.40 15.05 -5.14
CA THR A 150 25.50 14.64 -6.03
C THR A 150 25.07 13.72 -7.16
N TYR A 151 23.97 12.99 -6.99
CA TYR A 151 23.39 12.12 -8.01
C TYR A 151 21.88 11.93 -7.76
N LEU A 152 21.17 11.45 -8.77
CA LEU A 152 19.75 11.08 -8.69
C LEU A 152 19.61 9.56 -8.85
N ALA A 153 18.76 8.95 -8.05
CA ALA A 153 18.42 7.53 -8.15
C ALA A 153 17.03 7.37 -8.78
N VAL A 154 16.90 6.47 -9.76
CA VAL A 154 15.63 6.16 -10.42
C VAL A 154 15.29 4.69 -10.23
N ALA A 155 14.01 4.37 -10.09
CA ALA A 155 13.56 2.99 -9.99
C ALA A 155 13.87 2.22 -11.29
N ALA A 156 14.19 0.93 -11.19
CA ALA A 156 14.46 0.07 -12.35
C ALA A 156 13.30 0.00 -13.37
N GLY A 157 12.07 0.30 -12.93
CA GLY A 157 10.89 0.38 -13.80
C GLY A 157 10.75 1.71 -14.55
N HIS A 158 11.46 2.77 -14.14
CA HIS A 158 11.30 4.13 -14.65
C HIS A 158 11.67 4.21 -16.15
N PRO A 159 10.95 5.00 -16.98
CA PRO A 159 11.23 5.12 -18.42
C PRO A 159 12.69 5.47 -18.76
N LEU A 160 13.31 6.34 -17.96
CA LEU A 160 14.74 6.69 -18.11
C LEU A 160 15.66 5.49 -17.92
N ALA A 161 15.40 4.65 -16.91
CA ALA A 161 16.18 3.44 -16.66
C ALA A 161 15.99 2.41 -17.78
N GLN A 162 14.78 2.30 -18.35
CA GLN A 162 14.53 1.42 -19.50
C GLN A 162 15.29 1.88 -20.75
N LYS A 163 15.28 3.19 -21.04
CA LYS A 163 16.03 3.76 -22.17
C LYS A 163 17.54 3.52 -22.02
N ALA A 164 18.08 3.67 -20.80
CA ALA A 164 19.49 3.40 -20.52
C ALA A 164 19.85 1.91 -20.61
N ALA A 165 18.95 1.02 -20.15
CA ALA A 165 19.17 -0.43 -20.18
C ALA A 165 19.16 -1.03 -21.60
N ALA A 166 18.58 -0.34 -22.59
CA ALA A 166 18.52 -0.82 -23.98
C ALA A 166 19.91 -1.10 -24.59
N ASN A 167 20.93 -0.34 -24.17
CA ASN A 167 22.29 -0.42 -24.70
C ASN A 167 23.30 -0.97 -23.67
N ASN A 168 22.85 -1.51 -22.53
CA ASN A 168 23.73 -2.02 -21.48
C ASN A 168 23.15 -3.30 -20.85
N ALA A 169 23.80 -4.43 -21.14
CA ALA A 169 23.37 -5.76 -20.68
C ALA A 169 23.42 -5.95 -19.16
N GLU A 170 24.31 -5.24 -18.47
CA GLU A 170 24.44 -5.30 -17.00
C GLU A 170 23.28 -4.55 -16.33
N LEU A 171 22.89 -3.38 -16.88
CA LEU A 171 21.71 -2.63 -16.44
C LEU A 171 20.41 -3.38 -16.71
N ALA A 172 20.33 -4.12 -17.81
CA ALA A 172 19.16 -4.94 -18.13
C ALA A 172 18.98 -6.10 -17.12
N LYS A 173 20.06 -6.77 -16.70
CA LYS A 173 20.02 -7.85 -15.70
C LYS A 173 19.69 -7.34 -14.31
N SER A 174 20.40 -6.32 -13.83
CA SER A 174 20.20 -5.73 -12.50
C SER A 174 18.81 -5.10 -12.35
N GLY A 175 18.28 -4.47 -13.40
CA GLY A 175 16.91 -3.95 -13.42
C GLY A 175 15.85 -5.07 -13.32
N GLY A 176 16.10 -6.22 -13.93
CA GLY A 176 15.23 -7.41 -13.82
C GLY A 176 15.19 -7.99 -12.39
N GLU A 177 16.34 -8.05 -11.72
CA GLU A 177 16.46 -8.52 -10.34
C GLU A 177 15.84 -7.53 -9.34
N GLN A 178 16.07 -6.21 -9.48
CA GLN A 178 15.48 -5.19 -8.61
C GLN A 178 13.97 -5.08 -8.75
N ARG A 179 13.41 -5.28 -9.95
CA ARG A 179 11.94 -5.38 -10.14
C ARG A 179 11.33 -6.55 -9.39
N ARG A 180 12.09 -7.63 -9.20
CA ARG A 180 11.67 -8.81 -8.41
C ARG A 180 11.90 -8.62 -6.91
N ALA A 181 12.97 -7.91 -6.52
CA ALA A 181 13.43 -7.78 -5.15
C ALA A 181 12.94 -6.51 -4.42
N GLY A 182 12.30 -5.55 -5.10
CA GLY A 182 11.88 -4.28 -4.52
C GLY A 182 10.92 -4.47 -3.36
N GLY A 183 11.44 -4.46 -2.13
CA GLY A 183 10.71 -4.58 -0.88
C GLY A 183 9.77 -3.40 -0.68
N VAL A 184 8.56 -3.68 -0.22
CA VAL A 184 7.58 -2.66 0.10
C VAL A 184 8.02 -1.96 1.39
N HIS A 185 8.45 -0.70 1.28
CA HIS A 185 8.44 0.16 2.45
C HIS A 185 7.01 0.28 2.96
N ARG A 186 6.82 0.07 4.26
CA ARG A 186 5.55 0.17 5.00
C ARG A 186 4.99 1.60 5.02
N ARG A 187 4.77 2.20 3.86
CA ARG A 187 4.10 3.49 3.73
C ARG A 187 2.98 3.34 2.72
N MET A 188 1.84 3.97 3.01
CA MET A 188 0.76 4.05 2.03
C MET A 188 1.27 4.75 0.75
N PRO A 189 0.87 4.28 -0.45
CA PRO A 189 1.15 4.94 -1.72
C PRO A 189 0.37 6.25 -1.89
#